data_AF-A0A956YZP8-F1
#
_entry.id   AF-A0A956YZP8-F1
#
_cell.length_a   1.000
_cell.length_b   1.000
_cell.length_c   1.000
_cell.angle_alpha   90.00
_cell.angle_beta   90.00
_cell.angle_gamma   90.00
#
_symmetry.space_group_name_H-M   'P 1'
#
loop_
_entity.id
_entity.type
_entity.pdbx_description
1 polymer ?
#
loop_
_entity_poly.entity_id
_entity_poly.type
_entity_poly.pdbx_seq_one_letter_code
_entity_poly.pdbx_strand_id
1 'polypeptide(L)'
;RFYMTDERIDVWREAIKDENHPRHKAAWVLFSESKRPDGIARLLEAQKDEIIPWLYEILDTEELYHVNSFGRGWASINAIGLLGQWQVTEALPQLLKIITMENNQQIIANAAATAIRNMPPSITDELMAYAQAQAGDSRTKLAGLLADVAKDDARAYEWIKTVFLEQKEEMPILYMAENLLVVYPAQATTFLRNWLKKSPLSKEARKRLEKYIADASSSNFP
;
A
#
# COMPACT_ATOMS: atom_id res chain seq x y z
N ARG A 1 -22.32 -10.24 -36.39
CA ARG A 1 -21.41 -11.41 -36.30
C ARG A 1 -21.08 -11.56 -34.83
N PHE A 2 -21.66 -12.56 -34.19
CA PHE A 2 -21.56 -12.81 -32.75
C PHE A 2 -20.11 -13.10 -32.37
N TYR A 3 -19.56 -12.36 -31.42
CA TYR A 3 -18.52 -12.89 -30.55
C TYR A 3 -19.24 -13.38 -29.30
N MET A 4 -19.57 -14.67 -29.27
CA MET A 4 -19.68 -15.35 -27.98
C MET A 4 -18.25 -15.44 -27.48
N THR A 5 -17.83 -14.46 -26.69
CA THR A 5 -16.78 -14.71 -25.72
C THR A 5 -17.32 -15.79 -24.82
N ASP A 6 -16.57 -16.88 -24.67
CA ASP A 6 -16.78 -17.89 -23.63
C ASP A 6 -17.01 -17.13 -22.32
N GLU A 7 -18.27 -16.97 -21.91
CA GLU A 7 -18.64 -16.24 -20.69
C GLU A 7 -18.17 -17.13 -19.55
N ARG A 8 -16.90 -16.98 -19.18
CA ARG A 8 -16.38 -17.50 -17.93
C ARG A 8 -17.20 -16.81 -16.86
N ILE A 9 -18.21 -17.52 -16.36
CA ILE A 9 -19.00 -17.02 -15.25
C ILE A 9 -18.05 -17.02 -14.07
N ASP A 10 -17.70 -15.82 -13.59
CA ASP A 10 -16.81 -15.70 -12.46
C ASP A 10 -17.43 -16.44 -11.26
N VAL A 11 -16.67 -17.31 -10.61
CA VAL A 11 -17.23 -18.25 -9.62
C VAL A 11 -17.86 -17.51 -8.43
N TRP A 12 -17.41 -16.28 -8.15
CA TRP A 12 -18.01 -15.41 -7.15
C TRP A 12 -19.43 -14.91 -7.53
N ARG A 13 -19.76 -14.76 -8.82
CA ARG A 13 -21.12 -14.40 -9.28
C ARG A 13 -22.11 -15.53 -9.04
N GLU A 14 -21.69 -16.77 -9.24
CA GLU A 14 -22.51 -17.96 -8.94
C GLU A 14 -22.68 -18.11 -7.44
N ALA A 15 -21.57 -18.01 -6.69
CA ALA A 15 -21.58 -18.12 -5.24
C ALA A 15 -22.50 -17.11 -4.56
N ILE A 16 -22.59 -15.87 -5.04
CA ILE A 16 -23.52 -14.87 -4.48
C ILE A 16 -24.98 -15.22 -4.72
N LYS A 17 -25.31 -15.89 -5.83
CA LYS A 17 -26.69 -16.20 -6.21
C LYS A 17 -27.23 -17.47 -5.56
N ASP A 18 -26.36 -18.41 -5.20
CA ASP A 18 -26.74 -19.66 -4.56
C ASP A 18 -26.35 -19.66 -3.08
N GLU A 19 -27.35 -19.55 -2.19
CA GLU A 19 -27.17 -19.57 -0.74
C GLU A 19 -26.56 -20.88 -0.22
N ASN A 20 -26.72 -21.98 -0.97
CA ASN A 20 -26.15 -23.28 -0.63
C ASN A 20 -24.73 -23.45 -1.18
N HIS A 21 -24.23 -22.49 -1.97
CA HIS A 21 -22.88 -22.55 -2.49
C HIS A 21 -21.89 -22.52 -1.31
N PRO A 22 -20.89 -23.42 -1.24
CA PRO A 22 -19.95 -23.49 -0.10
C PRO A 22 -19.24 -22.16 0.21
N ARG A 23 -19.11 -21.32 -0.82
CA ARG A 23 -18.43 -20.02 -0.77
C ARG A 23 -19.38 -18.82 -0.80
N HIS A 24 -20.69 -19.04 -0.67
CA HIS A 24 -21.70 -17.97 -0.68
C HIS A 24 -21.36 -16.86 0.32
N LYS A 25 -21.02 -17.25 1.55
CA LYS A 25 -20.66 -16.33 2.62
C LYS A 25 -19.41 -15.50 2.28
N ALA A 26 -18.38 -16.13 1.71
CA ALA A 26 -17.15 -15.44 1.32
C ALA A 26 -17.45 -14.41 0.22
N ALA A 27 -18.21 -14.81 -0.81
CA ALA A 27 -18.57 -13.93 -1.91
C ALA A 27 -19.48 -12.78 -1.45
N TRP A 28 -20.44 -13.03 -0.56
CA TRP A 28 -21.29 -11.97 0.01
C TRP A 28 -20.46 -10.93 0.75
N VAL A 29 -19.53 -11.36 1.61
CA VAL A 29 -18.72 -10.46 2.43
C VAL A 29 -17.71 -9.69 1.59
N LEU A 30 -17.10 -10.34 0.59
CA LEU A 30 -16.15 -9.68 -0.32
C LEU A 30 -16.80 -8.55 -1.12
N PHE A 31 -18.04 -8.73 -1.58
CA PHE A 31 -18.72 -7.76 -2.45
C PHE A 31 -19.63 -6.77 -1.69
N SER A 32 -19.77 -6.93 -0.38
CA SER A 32 -20.51 -6.00 0.48
C SER A 32 -19.65 -4.80 0.90
N GLU A 33 -20.30 -3.67 1.17
CA GLU A 33 -19.68 -2.56 1.90
C GLU A 33 -19.30 -3.04 3.30
N SER A 34 -18.03 -3.39 3.49
CA SER A 34 -17.51 -3.84 4.77
C SER A 34 -16.70 -2.75 5.44
N LYS A 35 -16.84 -2.65 6.76
CA LYS A 35 -16.18 -1.61 7.55
C LYS A 35 -14.93 -2.09 8.29
N ARG A 36 -14.65 -3.40 8.34
CA ARG A 36 -13.59 -3.97 9.21
C ARG A 36 -12.95 -5.25 8.61
N PRO A 37 -11.76 -5.15 7.98
CA PRO A 37 -11.05 -6.28 7.41
C PRO A 37 -10.68 -7.39 8.41
N ASP A 38 -10.37 -7.04 9.66
CA ASP A 38 -10.05 -7.97 10.75
C ASP A 38 -11.22 -8.89 11.10
N GLY A 39 -12.43 -8.34 11.12
CA GLY A 39 -13.66 -9.11 11.34
C GLY A 39 -13.92 -10.11 10.20
N ILE A 40 -13.69 -9.69 8.96
CA ILE A 40 -13.84 -10.56 7.78
C ILE A 40 -12.79 -11.68 7.80
N ALA A 41 -11.52 -11.34 8.06
CA ALA A 41 -10.44 -12.31 8.10
C ALA A 41 -10.73 -13.42 9.11
N ARG A 42 -11.13 -13.06 10.34
CA ARG A 42 -11.55 -14.03 11.37
C ARG A 42 -12.74 -14.88 10.95
N LEU A 43 -13.71 -14.29 10.26
CA LEU A 43 -14.91 -14.97 9.79
C LEU A 43 -14.62 -16.03 8.72
N LEU A 44 -13.59 -15.79 7.90
CA LEU A 44 -13.23 -16.59 6.74
C LEU A 44 -11.96 -17.43 6.95
N GLU A 45 -11.35 -17.40 8.14
CA GLU A 45 -10.07 -18.06 8.43
C GLU A 45 -10.07 -19.56 8.05
N ALA A 46 -11.15 -20.28 8.39
CA ALA A 46 -11.28 -21.71 8.09
C ALA A 46 -11.33 -22.03 6.58
N GLN A 47 -11.56 -21.02 5.73
CA GLN A 47 -11.63 -21.14 4.26
C GLN A 47 -10.48 -20.38 3.58
N LYS A 48 -9.47 -19.92 4.33
CA LYS A 48 -8.38 -19.07 3.83
C LYS A 48 -7.75 -19.61 2.55
N ASP A 49 -7.28 -20.85 2.55
CA ASP A 49 -6.56 -21.44 1.41
C ASP A 49 -7.44 -21.60 0.18
N GLU A 50 -8.74 -21.80 0.36
CA GLU A 50 -9.70 -21.88 -0.74
C GLU A 50 -10.06 -20.50 -1.32
N ILE A 51 -10.01 -19.45 -0.49
CA ILE A 51 -10.41 -18.09 -0.86
C ILE A 51 -9.24 -17.33 -1.50
N ILE A 52 -8.00 -17.58 -1.11
CA ILE A 52 -6.82 -16.85 -1.65
C ILE A 52 -6.81 -16.80 -3.19
N PRO A 53 -7.02 -17.90 -3.93
CA PRO A 53 -7.09 -17.86 -5.39
C PRO A 53 -8.17 -16.90 -5.93
N TRP A 54 -9.30 -16.77 -5.25
CA TRP A 54 -10.37 -15.83 -5.62
C TRP A 54 -10.00 -14.39 -5.34
N LEU A 55 -9.21 -14.13 -4.29
CA LEU A 55 -8.73 -12.79 -4.03
C LEU A 55 -7.86 -12.32 -5.20
N TYR A 56 -6.97 -13.18 -5.72
CA TYR A 56 -6.21 -12.86 -6.93
C TYR A 56 -7.11 -12.64 -8.16
N GLU A 57 -8.11 -13.50 -8.38
CA GLU A 57 -9.08 -13.33 -9.48
C GLU A 57 -9.81 -11.97 -9.40
N ILE A 58 -10.22 -11.56 -8.20
CA ILE A 58 -10.80 -10.23 -7.97
C ILE A 58 -9.79 -9.12 -8.29
N LEU A 59 -8.54 -9.25 -7.83
CA LEU A 59 -7.50 -8.23 -8.08
C LEU A 59 -7.05 -8.16 -9.54
N ASP A 60 -7.21 -9.22 -10.32
CA ASP A 60 -6.94 -9.26 -11.75
C ASP A 60 -8.11 -8.76 -12.60
N THR A 61 -9.30 -8.57 -11.99
CA THR A 61 -10.49 -8.07 -12.67
C THR A 61 -10.58 -6.55 -12.56
N GLU A 62 -10.09 -5.84 -13.58
CA GLU A 62 -10.05 -4.36 -13.62
C GLU A 62 -11.43 -3.71 -13.36
N GLU A 63 -12.51 -4.31 -13.88
CA GLU A 63 -13.88 -3.80 -13.68
C GLU A 63 -14.20 -3.59 -12.19
N LEU A 64 -13.73 -4.50 -11.32
CA LEU A 64 -14.07 -4.51 -9.89
C LEU A 64 -13.43 -3.39 -9.08
N TYR A 65 -12.54 -2.60 -9.69
CA TYR A 65 -11.96 -1.42 -9.07
C TYR A 65 -12.90 -0.21 -9.11
N HIS A 66 -13.95 -0.22 -9.93
CA HIS A 66 -14.80 0.95 -10.16
C HIS A 66 -16.03 1.04 -9.22
N VAL A 67 -16.39 2.25 -8.78
CA VAL A 67 -17.57 2.48 -7.91
C VAL A 67 -18.90 2.03 -8.56
N ASN A 68 -18.95 2.00 -9.89
CA ASN A 68 -20.13 1.57 -10.64
C ASN A 68 -20.16 0.06 -10.93
N SER A 69 -19.12 -0.68 -10.53
CA SER A 69 -19.02 -2.12 -10.75
C SER A 69 -19.96 -2.91 -9.84
N PHE A 70 -20.10 -4.20 -10.13
CA PHE A 70 -20.62 -5.13 -9.15
C PHE A 70 -19.74 -5.11 -7.87
N GLY A 71 -20.37 -4.96 -6.70
CA GLY A 71 -19.66 -4.70 -5.44
C GLY A 71 -19.10 -3.28 -5.27
N ARG A 72 -19.31 -2.37 -6.22
CA ARG A 72 -19.01 -0.92 -6.11
C ARG A 72 -17.58 -0.57 -5.69
N GLY A 73 -16.58 -1.33 -6.16
CA GLY A 73 -15.18 -1.15 -5.75
C GLY A 73 -14.79 -1.84 -4.44
N TRP A 74 -15.75 -2.31 -3.64
CA TRP A 74 -15.48 -2.95 -2.34
C TRP A 74 -14.81 -4.31 -2.48
N ALA A 75 -15.06 -5.04 -3.56
CA ALA A 75 -14.46 -6.34 -3.81
C ALA A 75 -12.92 -6.26 -3.76
N SER A 76 -12.32 -5.35 -4.53
CA SER A 76 -10.86 -5.17 -4.53
C SER A 76 -10.33 -4.69 -3.17
N ILE A 77 -11.03 -3.77 -2.50
CA ILE A 77 -10.63 -3.26 -1.16
C ILE A 77 -10.65 -4.39 -0.12
N ASN A 78 -11.71 -5.19 -0.10
CA ASN A 78 -11.87 -6.30 0.83
C ASN A 78 -10.88 -7.43 0.54
N ALA A 79 -10.62 -7.74 -0.74
CA ALA A 79 -9.62 -8.72 -1.15
C ALA A 79 -8.21 -8.30 -0.70
N ILE A 80 -7.81 -7.05 -0.96
CA ILE A 80 -6.55 -6.49 -0.46
C ILE A 80 -6.48 -6.55 1.07
N GLY A 81 -7.57 -6.15 1.74
CA GLY A 81 -7.66 -6.16 3.19
C GLY A 81 -7.42 -7.56 3.77
N LEU A 82 -8.05 -8.58 3.19
CA LEU A 82 -7.87 -9.98 3.58
C LEU A 82 -6.42 -10.46 3.38
N LEU A 83 -5.83 -10.21 2.21
CA LEU A 83 -4.43 -10.58 1.93
C LEU A 83 -3.48 -9.97 2.96
N GLY A 84 -3.72 -8.72 3.36
CA GLY A 84 -2.96 -8.05 4.41
C GLY A 84 -3.18 -8.66 5.80
N GLN A 85 -4.43 -8.90 6.21
CA GLN A 85 -4.73 -9.49 7.52
C GLN A 85 -4.16 -10.91 7.67
N TRP A 86 -4.19 -11.67 6.58
CA TRP A 86 -3.64 -13.02 6.51
C TRP A 86 -2.14 -13.08 6.21
N GLN A 87 -1.51 -11.93 6.04
CA GLN A 87 -0.08 -11.76 5.77
C GLN A 87 0.39 -12.61 4.58
N VAL A 88 -0.39 -12.65 3.50
CA VAL A 88 -0.09 -13.43 2.29
C VAL A 88 1.03 -12.73 1.52
N THR A 89 2.28 -13.07 1.82
CA THR A 89 3.47 -12.39 1.28
C THR A 89 3.59 -12.56 -0.24
N GLU A 90 3.08 -13.64 -0.80
CA GLU A 90 3.04 -13.92 -2.23
C GLU A 90 2.21 -12.88 -3.00
N ALA A 91 1.36 -12.11 -2.31
CA ALA A 91 0.57 -11.05 -2.92
C ALA A 91 1.36 -9.75 -3.14
N LEU A 92 2.57 -9.64 -2.59
CA LEU A 92 3.36 -8.43 -2.61
C LEU A 92 3.54 -7.84 -4.02
N PRO A 93 3.90 -8.60 -5.07
CA PRO A 93 4.02 -8.05 -6.43
C PRO A 93 2.74 -7.40 -6.94
N GLN A 94 1.58 -8.03 -6.70
CA GLN A 94 0.28 -7.50 -7.13
C GLN A 94 -0.09 -6.24 -6.34
N LEU A 95 0.14 -6.22 -5.03
CA LEU A 95 -0.13 -5.05 -4.19
C LEU A 95 0.77 -3.87 -4.57
N LEU A 96 2.03 -4.13 -4.92
CA LEU A 96 2.97 -3.09 -5.39
C LEU A 96 2.54 -2.52 -6.73
N LYS A 97 2.11 -3.38 -7.67
CA LYS A 97 1.52 -2.95 -8.94
C LYS A 97 0.33 -2.02 -8.72
N ILE A 98 -0.58 -2.36 -7.79
CA ILE A 98 -1.75 -1.54 -7.45
C ILE A 98 -1.33 -0.15 -6.91
N ILE A 99 -0.30 -0.06 -6.08
CA ILE A 99 0.20 1.22 -5.54
C ILE A 99 0.81 2.09 -6.64
N THR A 100 1.58 1.49 -7.55
CA THR A 100 2.28 2.21 -8.61
C THR A 100 1.44 2.45 -9.86
N MET A 101 0.26 1.84 -9.97
CA MET A 101 -0.63 2.01 -11.11
C MET A 101 -1.09 3.47 -11.25
N GLU A 102 -0.97 4.00 -12.46
CA GLU A 102 -1.48 5.34 -12.81
C GLU A 102 -3.01 5.36 -12.71
N ASN A 103 -3.57 6.48 -12.24
CA ASN A 103 -5.02 6.70 -12.10
C ASN A 103 -5.75 5.69 -11.20
N ASN A 104 -5.04 4.91 -10.39
CA ASN A 104 -5.70 4.08 -9.38
C ASN A 104 -6.46 4.97 -8.38
N GLN A 105 -7.63 4.50 -7.93
CA GLN A 105 -8.37 5.18 -6.88
C GLN A 105 -7.54 5.19 -5.60
N GLN A 106 -7.36 6.38 -5.01
CA GLN A 106 -6.54 6.58 -3.82
C GLN A 106 -6.90 5.62 -2.68
N ILE A 107 -8.20 5.30 -2.53
CA ILE A 107 -8.67 4.37 -1.50
C ILE A 107 -8.12 2.95 -1.69
N ILE A 108 -7.98 2.47 -2.92
CA ILE A 108 -7.46 1.13 -3.24
C ILE A 108 -5.94 1.10 -3.06
N ALA A 109 -5.24 2.14 -3.52
CA ALA A 109 -3.80 2.27 -3.27
C ALA A 109 -3.47 2.33 -1.76
N ASN A 110 -4.29 3.03 -0.97
CA ASN A 110 -4.16 3.09 0.49
C ASN A 110 -4.44 1.73 1.15
N ALA A 111 -5.44 0.99 0.65
CA ALA A 111 -5.72 -0.36 1.12
C ALA A 111 -4.50 -1.27 0.86
N ALA A 112 -3.89 -1.19 -0.33
CA ALA A 112 -2.71 -1.98 -0.68
C ALA A 112 -1.51 -1.64 0.20
N ALA A 113 -1.23 -0.36 0.40
CA ALA A 113 -0.17 0.08 1.31
C ALA A 113 -0.41 -0.43 2.75
N THR A 114 -1.66 -0.38 3.23
CA THR A 114 -2.02 -0.91 4.55
C THR A 114 -1.85 -2.42 4.64
N ALA A 115 -2.21 -3.16 3.58
CA ALA A 115 -2.02 -4.60 3.53
C ALA A 115 -0.54 -4.97 3.61
N ILE A 116 0.33 -4.27 2.85
CA ILE A 116 1.78 -4.47 2.89
C ILE A 116 2.36 -4.16 4.28
N ARG A 117 1.89 -3.10 4.96
CA ARG A 117 2.34 -2.78 6.33
C ARG A 117 2.01 -3.85 7.37
N ASN A 118 1.00 -4.68 7.11
CA ASN A 118 0.63 -5.78 8.00
C ASN A 118 1.45 -7.06 7.74
N MET A 119 2.23 -7.11 6.65
CA MET A 119 3.07 -8.26 6.31
C MET A 119 4.30 -8.34 7.22
N PRO A 120 4.93 -9.53 7.34
CA PRO A 120 6.13 -9.69 8.15
C PRO A 120 7.32 -8.92 7.56
N PRO A 121 8.30 -8.48 8.38
CA PRO A 121 9.47 -7.74 7.91
C PRO A 121 10.31 -8.41 6.82
N SER A 122 10.15 -9.72 6.60
CA SER A 122 10.84 -10.49 5.56
C SER A 122 10.55 -9.99 4.13
N ILE A 123 9.50 -9.21 3.91
CA ILE A 123 9.19 -8.63 2.59
C ILE A 123 10.12 -7.47 2.19
N THR A 124 10.91 -6.93 3.13
CA THR A 124 11.69 -5.71 2.92
C THR A 124 12.67 -5.82 1.74
N ASP A 125 13.32 -6.96 1.56
CA ASP A 125 14.27 -7.16 0.46
C ASP A 125 13.59 -7.12 -0.92
N GLU A 126 12.43 -7.75 -1.04
CA GLU A 126 11.65 -7.76 -2.28
C GLU A 126 11.06 -6.37 -2.57
N LEU A 127 10.53 -5.69 -1.55
CA LEU A 127 10.05 -4.31 -1.65
C LEU A 127 11.16 -3.36 -2.10
N MET A 128 12.37 -3.48 -1.52
CA MET A 128 13.53 -2.70 -1.91
C MET A 128 13.92 -2.95 -3.36
N ALA A 129 13.96 -4.22 -3.80
CA ALA A 129 14.27 -4.57 -5.19
C ALA A 129 13.25 -3.97 -6.16
N TYR A 130 11.96 -4.06 -5.84
CA TYR A 130 10.90 -3.45 -6.64
C TYR A 130 11.05 -1.92 -6.72
N ALA A 131 11.31 -1.26 -5.59
CA ALA A 131 11.48 0.19 -5.51
C ALA A 131 12.67 0.70 -6.33
N GLN A 132 13.79 -0.04 -6.32
CA GLN A 132 14.97 0.28 -7.12
C GLN A 132 14.69 0.23 -8.63
N ALA A 133 13.78 -0.64 -9.07
CA ALA A 133 13.38 -0.75 -10.48
C ALA A 133 12.42 0.36 -10.93
N GLN A 134 11.84 1.13 -10.01
CA GLN A 134 10.87 2.17 -10.36
C GLN A 134 11.52 3.53 -10.71
N ALA A 135 10.83 4.27 -11.56
CA ALA A 135 11.15 5.64 -11.97
C ALA A 135 9.97 6.59 -11.69
N GLY A 136 10.26 7.90 -11.73
CA GLY A 136 9.23 8.95 -11.61
C GLY A 136 8.46 8.91 -10.29
N ASP A 137 7.18 9.27 -10.34
CA ASP A 137 6.31 9.48 -9.17
C ASP A 137 6.11 8.21 -8.33
N SER A 138 6.27 7.03 -8.91
CA SER A 138 6.23 5.76 -8.19
C SER A 138 7.29 5.67 -7.09
N ARG A 139 8.46 6.30 -7.27
CA ARG A 139 9.53 6.32 -6.25
C ARG A 139 9.06 7.01 -4.96
N THR A 140 8.35 8.12 -5.08
CA THR A 140 7.82 8.89 -3.94
C THR A 140 6.80 8.08 -3.13
N LYS A 141 5.91 7.33 -3.82
CA LYS A 141 4.94 6.45 -3.18
C LYS A 141 5.63 5.31 -2.42
N LEU A 142 6.63 4.69 -3.04
CA LEU A 142 7.37 3.58 -2.45
C LEU A 142 8.30 4.01 -1.32
N ALA A 143 8.79 5.25 -1.33
CA ALA A 143 9.57 5.82 -0.23
C ALA A 143 8.75 5.92 1.06
N GLY A 144 7.47 6.31 0.98
CA GLY A 144 6.57 6.28 2.13
C GLY A 144 6.38 4.86 2.66
N LEU A 145 6.13 3.90 1.76
CA LEU A 145 5.93 2.51 2.15
C LEU A 145 7.17 1.90 2.80
N LEU A 146 8.35 2.14 2.24
CA LEU A 146 9.63 1.68 2.79
C LEU A 146 9.92 2.29 4.16
N ALA A 147 9.59 3.56 4.37
CA ALA A 147 9.75 4.18 5.68
C ALA A 147 8.94 3.48 6.77
N ASP A 148 7.74 2.99 6.43
CA ASP A 148 6.86 2.31 7.39
C ASP A 148 7.34 0.90 7.74
N VAL A 149 7.88 0.15 6.76
CA VAL A 149 8.18 -1.29 6.92
C VAL A 149 9.67 -1.60 7.15
N ALA A 150 10.58 -0.71 6.74
CA ALA A 150 12.02 -0.92 6.77
C ALA A 150 12.72 -0.06 7.84
N LYS A 151 12.11 0.03 9.04
CA LYS A 151 12.68 0.79 10.17
C LYS A 151 14.09 0.32 10.48
N ASP A 152 15.00 1.27 10.67
CA ASP A 152 16.43 1.08 10.90
C ASP A 152 17.20 0.37 9.76
N ASP A 153 16.60 0.24 8.56
CA ASP A 153 17.30 -0.29 7.38
C ASP A 153 18.11 0.82 6.67
N ALA A 154 19.44 0.71 6.74
CA ALA A 154 20.34 1.68 6.13
C ALA A 154 20.23 1.75 4.60
N ARG A 155 19.86 0.65 3.93
CA ARG A 155 19.68 0.61 2.47
C ARG A 155 18.41 1.38 2.09
N ALA A 156 17.33 1.19 2.83
CA ALA A 156 16.09 1.94 2.66
C ALA A 156 16.32 3.44 2.91
N TYR A 157 17.04 3.79 3.99
CA TYR A 157 17.42 5.17 4.28
C TYR A 157 18.17 5.85 3.12
N GLU A 158 19.24 5.23 2.60
CA GLU A 158 20.03 5.84 1.52
C GLU A 158 19.24 5.94 0.20
N TRP A 159 18.35 4.99 -0.07
CA TRP A 159 17.46 5.06 -1.22
C TRP A 159 16.42 6.19 -1.08
N ILE A 160 15.72 6.27 0.06
CA ILE A 160 14.78 7.37 0.37
C ILE A 160 15.48 8.72 0.33
N LYS A 161 16.73 8.80 0.79
CA LYS A 161 17.53 10.03 0.76
C LYS A 161 17.85 10.47 -0.67
N THR A 162 18.06 9.51 -1.57
CA THR A 162 18.21 9.80 -3.00
C THR A 162 16.92 10.38 -3.56
N VAL A 163 15.77 9.77 -3.26
CA VAL A 163 14.45 10.29 -3.66
C VAL A 163 14.19 11.68 -3.07
N PHE A 164 14.57 11.94 -1.81
CA PHE A 164 14.49 13.26 -1.17
C PHE A 164 15.28 14.32 -1.95
N LEU A 165 16.50 14.01 -2.38
CA LEU A 165 17.37 14.95 -3.09
C LEU A 165 16.89 15.25 -4.53
N GLU A 166 16.05 14.39 -5.10
CA GLU A 166 15.41 14.61 -6.41
C GLU A 166 14.27 15.64 -6.33
N GLN A 167 13.73 15.90 -5.13
CA GLN A 167 12.58 16.78 -4.94
C GLN A 167 12.96 18.25 -5.06
N LYS A 168 12.08 19.02 -5.73
CA LYS A 168 12.27 20.46 -5.97
C LYS A 168 11.21 21.34 -5.30
N GLU A 169 10.08 20.74 -4.94
CA GLU A 169 8.94 21.44 -4.35
C GLU A 169 8.87 21.21 -2.85
N GLU A 170 8.39 22.22 -2.11
CA GLU A 170 8.43 22.21 -0.64
C GLU A 170 7.63 21.05 -0.04
N MET A 171 6.44 20.78 -0.57
CA MET A 171 5.57 19.73 -0.03
C MET A 171 6.17 18.33 -0.20
N PRO A 172 6.65 17.91 -1.39
CA PRO A 172 7.41 16.68 -1.55
C PRO A 172 8.68 16.61 -0.69
N ILE A 173 9.42 17.72 -0.56
CA ILE A 173 10.61 17.77 0.33
C ILE A 173 10.22 17.47 1.78
N LEU A 174 9.17 18.11 2.30
CA LEU A 174 8.70 17.89 3.67
C LEU A 174 8.21 16.46 3.88
N TYR A 175 7.48 15.91 2.91
CA TYR A 175 7.00 14.54 2.96
C TYR A 175 8.16 13.53 2.95
N MET A 176 9.16 13.72 2.09
CA MET A 176 10.35 12.87 2.07
C MET A 176 11.23 13.02 3.32
N ALA A 177 11.31 14.21 3.90
CA ALA A 177 12.03 14.43 5.16
C ALA A 177 11.38 13.67 6.32
N GLU A 178 10.04 13.63 6.37
CA GLU A 178 9.29 12.84 7.35
C GLU A 178 9.63 11.35 7.20
N ASN A 179 9.60 10.82 5.98
CA ASN A 179 9.98 9.42 5.71
C ASN A 179 11.43 9.10 6.12
N LEU A 180 12.37 10.01 5.89
CA LEU A 180 13.76 9.85 6.36
C LEU A 180 13.82 9.76 7.89
N LEU A 181 13.06 10.60 8.59
CA LEU A 181 13.03 10.64 10.04
C LEU A 181 12.35 9.40 10.63
N VAL A 182 11.33 8.84 9.98
CA VAL A 182 10.70 7.57 10.39
C VAL A 182 11.68 6.40 10.23
N VAL A 183 12.36 6.30 9.08
CA VAL A 183 13.18 5.11 8.76
C VAL A 183 14.48 5.05 9.55
N TYR A 184 15.17 6.18 9.76
CA TYR A 184 16.49 6.19 10.42
C TYR A 184 16.72 7.51 11.18
N PRO A 185 16.04 7.73 12.32
CA PRO A 185 15.92 9.05 12.96
C PRO A 185 17.24 9.76 13.25
N ALA A 186 18.24 9.03 13.78
CA ALA A 186 19.52 9.61 14.18
C ALA A 186 20.33 10.14 12.98
N GLN A 187 20.42 9.33 11.91
CA GLN A 187 21.16 9.69 10.70
C GLN A 187 20.40 10.75 9.89
N ALA A 188 19.08 10.61 9.77
CA ALA A 188 18.20 11.57 9.12
C ALA A 188 18.26 12.95 9.79
N THR A 189 18.21 13.02 11.13
CA THR A 189 18.35 14.27 11.89
C THR A 189 19.65 15.00 11.54
N THR A 190 20.77 14.27 11.53
CA THR A 190 22.09 14.84 11.22
C THR A 190 22.14 15.36 9.78
N PHE A 191 21.64 14.57 8.83
CA PHE A 191 21.57 14.93 7.42
C PHE A 191 20.70 16.17 7.19
N LEU A 192 19.46 16.17 7.68
CA LEU A 192 18.48 17.24 7.44
C LEU A 192 18.91 18.57 8.09
N ARG A 193 19.53 18.55 9.27
CA ARG A 193 20.11 19.77 9.89
C ARG A 193 21.20 20.39 9.02
N ASN A 194 22.04 19.56 8.40
CA ASN A 194 23.09 20.04 7.51
C ASN A 194 22.52 20.55 6.18
N TRP A 195 21.54 19.85 5.61
CA TRP A 195 20.85 20.26 4.39
C TRP A 195 20.10 21.58 4.56
N LEU A 196 19.41 21.78 5.70
CA LEU A 196 18.66 23.00 6.03
C LEU A 196 19.50 24.29 5.96
N LYS A 197 20.79 24.23 6.27
CA LYS A 197 21.71 25.40 6.25
C LYS A 197 21.79 26.06 4.87
N LYS A 198 21.61 25.29 3.80
CA LYS A 198 21.70 25.74 2.40
C LYS A 198 20.40 25.54 1.63
N SER A 199 19.33 25.19 2.34
CA SER A 199 18.04 24.81 1.75
C SER A 199 17.32 26.01 1.11
N PRO A 200 16.65 25.82 -0.04
CA PRO A 200 15.85 26.85 -0.70
C PRO A 200 14.44 27.02 -0.10
N LEU A 201 14.11 26.32 0.99
CA LEU A 201 12.78 26.35 1.59
C LEU A 201 12.37 27.76 2.07
N SER A 202 11.09 28.05 1.95
CA SER A 202 10.40 29.14 2.62
C SER A 202 10.60 29.10 4.14
N LYS A 203 10.35 30.23 4.81
CA LYS A 203 10.47 30.33 6.26
C LYS A 203 9.50 29.37 6.96
N GLU A 204 8.29 29.24 6.44
CA GLU A 204 7.23 28.37 6.93
C GLU A 204 7.62 26.90 6.79
N ALA A 205 8.08 26.47 5.61
CA ALA A 205 8.52 25.11 5.38
C ALA A 205 9.76 24.76 6.22
N ARG A 206 10.74 25.67 6.33
CA ARG A 206 11.90 25.50 7.22
C ARG A 206 11.47 25.28 8.66
N LYS A 207 10.56 26.10 9.20
CA LYS A 207 10.05 25.96 10.57
C LYS A 207 9.36 24.62 10.79
N ARG A 208 8.61 24.13 9.80
CA ARG A 208 7.95 22.82 9.87
C ARG A 208 8.98 21.69 9.89
N LEU A 209 10.00 21.74 9.03
CA LEU A 209 11.06 20.73 9.02
C LEU A 209 11.91 20.75 10.31
N GLU A 210 12.21 21.92 10.85
CA GLU A 210 12.88 22.05 12.15
C GLU A 210 12.06 21.40 13.28
N LYS A 211 10.73 21.56 13.26
CA LYS A 211 9.84 20.88 14.20
C LYS A 211 9.93 19.36 14.04
N TYR A 212 9.85 18.83 12.82
CA TYR A 212 9.98 17.39 12.57
C TYR A 212 11.29 16.82 13.12
N ILE A 213 12.41 17.53 12.89
CA ILE A 213 13.73 17.15 13.39
C ILE A 213 13.76 17.15 14.93
N ALA A 214 13.14 18.15 15.57
CA ALA A 214 13.07 18.25 17.03
C ALA A 214 12.24 17.10 17.63
N ASP A 215 11.08 16.80 17.04
CA ASP A 215 10.18 15.73 17.46
C ASP A 215 10.89 14.36 17.36
N ALA A 216 11.59 14.09 16.25
CA ALA A 216 12.44 12.91 16.05
C ALA A 216 13.59 12.79 17.06
N SER A 217 14.19 13.91 17.48
CA SER A 217 15.27 13.91 18.48
C SER A 217 14.75 13.63 19.90
N SER A 218 13.46 13.78 20.15
CA SER A 218 12.84 13.64 21.48
C SER A 218 12.12 12.31 21.70
N SER A 219 12.26 11.36 20.77
CA SER A 219 11.49 10.09 20.74
C SER A 219 9.96 10.29 20.67
N ASN A 220 9.50 11.49 20.30
CA ASN A 220 8.07 11.82 20.15
C ASN A 220 7.61 11.80 18.68
N PHE A 221 8.39 11.18 17.81
CA PHE A 221 8.06 11.09 16.39
C PHE A 221 7.23 9.82 16.15
N PRO A 222 6.05 9.94 15.53
CA PRO A 222 5.16 8.81 15.29
C PRO A 222 5.79 7.74 14.39
#